data_AF-A0A6I1QC51-F1
#
_entry.id   AF-A0A6I1QC51-F1
#
_cell.length_a   1.000
_cell.length_b   1.000
_cell.length_c   1.000
_cell.angle_alpha   90.00
_cell.angle_beta   90.00
_cell.angle_gamma   90.00
#
_symmetry.space_group_name_H-M   'P 1'
#
loop_
_entity.id
_entity.type
_entity.pdbx_description
1 polymer ?
#
loop_
_entity_poly.entity_id
_entity_poly.type
_entity_poly.pdbx_seq_one_letter_code
_entity_poly.pdbx_strand_id
1 'polypeptide(L)'
;MQLAKQSTLLLLAMLASVLMAFSSPTYAEQKQNDTAQKEMVQLAGADYWREVKGGVEGTTTSASPEHGILISVPGQTWFILKEKWMSPAAAVAIFGSIMMVVLAYFLVGPLMLSKPRTGRKLNRWSRMDRALHWTMAFTFLTLAFSGLMLVYGKHFLKPYIPSDIWGLVIYTAKQYHNYIGPIFYILLIFIFVKWWRKSLFTKTDVQWFMKMGGMVGKHKGSHPSAGFSNGGEKVIYWLLIVVGAVLATSGVILDFPIFDQTRRDMEVANLVHMISALVLICGFVFHIYIGLVGMEGALEGMVTGKVDETWAKEHHDQWYAEVKDQLEDAPVKGKSRKDGVSNE
;
A
#
# COMPACT_ATOMS: atom_id res chain seq x y z
N MET A 1 -44.25 16.29 -19.24
CA MET A 1 -43.43 15.41 -18.36
C MET A 1 -43.75 13.92 -18.52
N GLN A 2 -45.00 13.53 -18.76
CA GLN A 2 -45.42 12.13 -18.97
C GLN A 2 -44.92 11.53 -20.31
N LEU A 3 -45.00 12.30 -21.39
CA LEU A 3 -44.53 11.89 -22.73
C LEU A 3 -43.01 11.62 -22.78
N ALA A 4 -42.21 12.39 -22.03
CA ALA A 4 -40.76 12.20 -21.92
C ALA A 4 -40.43 10.90 -21.18
N LYS A 5 -41.13 10.58 -20.08
CA LYS A 5 -40.96 9.30 -19.36
C LYS A 5 -41.31 8.09 -20.23
N GLN A 6 -42.39 8.18 -21.02
CA GLN A 6 -42.81 7.09 -21.90
C GLN A 6 -41.81 6.83 -23.03
N SER A 7 -41.23 7.90 -23.59
CA SER A 7 -40.20 7.77 -24.63
C SER A 7 -38.87 7.25 -24.07
N THR A 8 -38.47 7.61 -22.84
CA THR A 8 -37.28 7.02 -22.19
C THR A 8 -37.47 5.53 -21.88
N LEU A 9 -38.66 5.12 -21.43
CA LEU A 9 -38.99 3.71 -21.18
C LEU A 9 -38.99 2.88 -22.46
N LEU A 10 -39.53 3.41 -23.55
CA LEU A 10 -39.48 2.78 -24.88
C LEU A 10 -38.04 2.65 -25.41
N LEU A 11 -37.22 3.68 -25.21
CA LEU A 11 -35.81 3.64 -25.62
C LEU A 11 -35.01 2.59 -24.83
N LEU A 12 -35.24 2.48 -23.52
CA LEU A 12 -34.64 1.45 -22.66
C LEU A 12 -35.10 0.04 -23.03
N ALA A 13 -36.38 -0.14 -23.34
CA ALA A 13 -36.90 -1.42 -23.78
C ALA A 13 -36.32 -1.82 -25.15
N MET A 14 -36.17 -0.88 -26.08
CA MET A 14 -35.50 -1.12 -27.37
C MET A 14 -34.00 -1.45 -27.19
N LEU A 15 -33.30 -0.73 -26.32
CA LEU A 15 -31.89 -1.02 -26.04
C LEU A 15 -31.70 -2.41 -25.43
N ALA A 16 -32.58 -2.81 -24.50
CA ALA A 16 -32.56 -4.13 -23.88
C ALA A 16 -32.87 -5.26 -24.86
N SER A 17 -33.82 -5.05 -25.78
CA SER A 17 -34.18 -6.03 -26.82
C SER A 17 -33.13 -6.15 -27.91
N VAL A 18 -32.44 -5.06 -28.26
CA VAL A 18 -31.26 -5.10 -29.15
C VAL A 18 -30.11 -5.86 -28.47
N LEU A 19 -29.84 -5.64 -27.19
CA LEU A 19 -28.82 -6.38 -26.43
C LEU A 19 -29.13 -7.88 -26.34
N MET A 20 -30.40 -8.27 -26.24
CA MET A 20 -30.82 -9.68 -26.29
C MET A 20 -30.79 -10.28 -27.71
N ALA A 21 -30.93 -9.47 -28.75
CA ALA A 21 -30.82 -9.94 -30.14
C ALA A 21 -29.37 -10.22 -30.58
N PHE A 22 -28.38 -9.59 -29.91
CA PHE A 22 -26.95 -9.83 -30.15
C PHE A 22 -26.29 -10.83 -29.20
N SER A 23 -27.03 -11.41 -28.24
CA SER A 23 -26.53 -12.55 -27.49
C SER A 23 -26.64 -13.82 -28.33
N SER A 24 -25.59 -14.18 -29.05
CA SER A 24 -25.49 -15.49 -29.67
C SER A 24 -25.48 -16.57 -28.58
N PRO A 25 -26.34 -17.60 -28.64
CA PRO A 25 -26.17 -18.76 -27.78
C PRO A 25 -24.84 -19.41 -28.14
N THR A 26 -23.90 -19.37 -27.21
CA THR A 26 -22.70 -20.21 -27.28
C THR A 26 -23.17 -21.64 -27.01
N TYR A 27 -23.54 -22.36 -28.06
CA TYR A 27 -23.66 -23.80 -27.97
C TYR A 27 -22.25 -24.34 -27.81
N ALA A 28 -21.93 -24.79 -26.59
CA ALA A 28 -20.80 -25.68 -26.40
C ALA A 28 -21.07 -26.92 -27.26
N GLU A 29 -20.21 -27.15 -28.25
CA GLU A 29 -20.21 -28.39 -29.01
C GLU A 29 -19.86 -29.53 -28.05
N GLN A 30 -20.88 -30.17 -27.48
CA GLN A 30 -20.69 -31.38 -26.71
C GLN A 30 -20.40 -32.51 -27.71
N LYS A 31 -19.13 -32.62 -28.11
CA LYS A 31 -18.61 -33.88 -28.61
C LYS A 31 -18.90 -34.92 -27.53
N GLN A 32 -19.75 -35.87 -27.87
CA GLN A 32 -20.05 -37.03 -27.06
C GLN A 32 -18.77 -37.88 -26.96
N ASN A 33 -17.91 -37.48 -26.02
CA ASN A 33 -16.75 -38.23 -25.61
C ASN A 33 -17.23 -39.24 -24.57
N ASP A 34 -17.15 -40.53 -24.89
CA ASP A 34 -17.35 -41.66 -23.95
C ASP A 34 -16.41 -41.65 -22.73
N THR A 35 -15.60 -40.59 -22.55
CA THR A 35 -14.66 -40.40 -21.45
C THR A 35 -15.31 -39.96 -20.14
N ALA A 36 -16.60 -39.60 -20.15
CA ALA A 36 -17.35 -39.26 -18.94
C ALA A 36 -17.52 -40.46 -17.97
N GLN A 37 -17.24 -41.69 -18.41
CA GLN A 37 -17.39 -42.89 -17.56
C GLN A 37 -16.24 -43.12 -16.56
N LYS A 38 -15.26 -42.22 -16.50
CA LYS A 38 -14.20 -42.20 -15.48
C LYS A 38 -14.09 -40.85 -14.76
N GLU A 39 -15.20 -40.11 -14.68
CA GLU A 39 -15.32 -38.99 -13.75
C GLU A 39 -15.10 -39.48 -12.31
N MET A 40 -13.88 -39.37 -11.78
CA MET A 40 -13.58 -39.14 -10.35
C MET A 40 -14.40 -39.93 -9.31
N VAL A 41 -14.94 -41.11 -9.65
CA VAL A 41 -15.71 -41.93 -8.72
C VAL A 41 -14.68 -42.65 -7.85
N GLN A 42 -14.53 -42.14 -6.63
CA GLN A 42 -13.65 -42.57 -5.53
C GLN A 42 -12.28 -41.87 -5.46
N LEU A 43 -12.32 -40.70 -4.85
CA LEU A 43 -11.31 -40.12 -3.96
C LEU A 43 -10.19 -41.09 -3.49
N ALA A 44 -8.96 -40.81 -3.92
CA ALA A 44 -7.74 -40.80 -3.10
C ALA A 44 -7.41 -42.04 -2.23
N GLY A 45 -7.57 -43.26 -2.76
CA GLY A 45 -7.02 -44.48 -2.16
C GLY A 45 -5.49 -44.63 -2.36
N ALA A 46 -4.87 -45.57 -1.66
CA ALA A 46 -3.44 -45.88 -1.83
C ALA A 46 -3.08 -46.29 -3.27
N ASP A 47 -4.04 -46.85 -4.01
CA ASP A 47 -3.86 -47.27 -5.40
C ASP A 47 -3.83 -46.07 -6.36
N TYR A 48 -4.65 -45.04 -6.14
CA TYR A 48 -4.56 -43.76 -6.87
C TYR A 48 -3.16 -43.14 -6.72
N TRP A 49 -2.65 -43.07 -5.48
CA TRP A 49 -1.30 -42.56 -5.24
C TRP A 49 -0.20 -43.46 -5.80
N ARG A 50 -0.46 -44.77 -5.96
CA ARG A 50 0.48 -45.71 -6.60
C ARG A 50 0.52 -45.51 -8.10
N GLU A 51 -0.62 -45.24 -8.74
CA GLU A 51 -0.71 -44.87 -10.15
C GLU A 51 -0.02 -43.53 -10.43
N VAL A 52 -0.27 -42.52 -9.57
CA VAL A 52 0.42 -41.21 -9.66
C VAL A 52 1.93 -41.36 -9.48
N LYS A 53 2.41 -42.16 -8.52
CA LYS A 53 3.84 -42.45 -8.34
C LYS A 53 4.43 -43.34 -9.43
N GLY A 54 3.59 -44.17 -10.06
CA GLY A 54 3.95 -45.07 -11.16
C GLY A 54 4.05 -44.38 -12.53
N GLY A 55 3.72 -43.08 -12.62
CA GLY A 55 3.86 -42.29 -13.84
C GLY A 55 2.72 -42.49 -14.85
N VAL A 56 1.52 -42.90 -14.40
CA VAL A 56 0.37 -43.06 -15.29
C VAL A 56 -0.14 -41.68 -15.74
N GLU A 57 -0.15 -41.44 -17.06
CA GLU A 57 -0.64 -40.20 -17.65
C GLU A 57 -2.18 -40.19 -17.77
N GLY A 58 -2.82 -39.11 -17.32
CA GLY A 58 -4.26 -38.88 -17.45
C GLY A 58 -4.62 -37.98 -18.63
N THR A 59 -5.87 -38.03 -19.08
CA THR A 59 -6.40 -37.12 -20.11
C THR A 59 -7.02 -35.88 -19.48
N THR A 60 -6.64 -34.68 -19.93
CA THR A 60 -7.25 -33.42 -19.49
C THR A 60 -7.62 -32.56 -20.69
N THR A 61 -8.72 -31.81 -20.56
CA THR A 61 -9.15 -30.81 -21.56
C THR A 61 -8.48 -29.46 -21.34
N SER A 62 -7.78 -29.28 -20.21
CA SER A 62 -7.05 -28.04 -19.94
C SER A 62 -5.82 -27.94 -20.84
N ALA A 63 -5.67 -26.82 -21.53
CA ALA A 63 -4.46 -26.45 -22.26
C ALA A 63 -3.53 -25.53 -21.43
N SER A 64 -3.85 -25.31 -20.14
CA SER A 64 -3.05 -24.43 -19.27
C SER A 64 -1.66 -25.02 -19.04
N PRO A 65 -0.63 -24.18 -18.80
CA PRO A 65 0.68 -24.66 -18.38
C PRO A 65 0.57 -25.67 -17.22
N GLU A 66 1.39 -26.72 -17.27
CA GLU A 66 1.49 -27.76 -16.23
C GLU A 66 0.22 -28.60 -15.99
N HIS A 67 -0.77 -28.61 -16.90
CA HIS A 67 -2.02 -29.37 -16.73
C HIS A 67 -1.86 -30.89 -16.50
N GLY A 68 -0.73 -31.47 -16.93
CA GLY A 68 -0.38 -32.89 -16.74
C GLY A 68 0.36 -33.19 -15.43
N ILE A 69 0.70 -32.17 -14.62
CA ILE A 69 1.53 -32.32 -13.42
C ILE A 69 0.65 -32.32 -12.17
N LEU A 70 0.43 -33.51 -11.59
CA LEU A 70 -0.40 -33.68 -10.39
C LEU A 70 0.30 -33.26 -9.09
N ILE A 71 1.62 -33.45 -8.99
CA ILE A 71 2.41 -33.13 -7.79
C ILE A 71 3.53 -32.16 -8.18
N SER A 72 3.50 -30.94 -7.61
CA SER A 72 4.62 -30.01 -7.67
C SER A 72 5.59 -30.27 -6.52
N VAL A 73 6.72 -30.91 -6.82
CA VAL A 73 7.83 -31.10 -5.87
C VAL A 73 8.41 -29.76 -5.40
N PRO A 74 8.63 -28.75 -6.27
CA PRO A 74 9.08 -27.42 -5.83
C PRO A 74 8.12 -26.70 -4.87
N GLY A 75 6.81 -26.98 -4.96
CA GLY A 75 5.80 -26.34 -4.11
C GLY A 75 5.99 -26.62 -2.61
N GLN A 76 6.52 -27.79 -2.25
CA GLN A 76 6.86 -28.11 -0.86
C GLN A 76 8.03 -27.24 -0.36
N THR A 77 9.02 -27.00 -1.21
CA THR A 77 10.15 -26.11 -0.90
C THR A 77 9.68 -24.68 -0.67
N TRP A 78 8.79 -24.17 -1.53
CA TRP A 78 8.17 -22.85 -1.36
C TRP A 78 7.39 -22.76 -0.04
N PHE A 79 6.58 -23.77 0.28
CA PHE A 79 5.83 -23.81 1.54
C PHE A 79 6.75 -23.73 2.75
N ILE A 80 7.82 -24.53 2.78
CA ILE A 80 8.82 -24.53 3.85
C ILE A 80 9.49 -23.16 3.97
N LEU A 81 9.92 -22.58 2.84
CA LEU A 81 10.55 -21.26 2.81
C LEU A 81 9.63 -20.18 3.39
N LYS A 82 8.35 -20.18 2.96
CA LYS A 82 7.35 -19.20 3.42
C LYS A 82 7.05 -19.35 4.91
N GLU A 83 6.70 -20.56 5.34
CA GLU A 83 6.16 -20.80 6.68
C GLU A 83 7.25 -20.87 7.76
N LYS A 84 8.37 -21.54 7.49
CA LYS A 84 9.41 -21.73 8.50
C LYS A 84 10.38 -20.56 8.61
N TRP A 85 10.61 -19.83 7.52
CA TRP A 85 11.66 -18.81 7.46
C TRP A 85 11.09 -17.42 7.25
N MET A 86 10.42 -17.18 6.12
CA MET A 86 10.02 -15.84 5.72
C MET A 86 8.98 -15.23 6.67
N SER A 87 7.92 -15.96 7.02
CA SER A 87 6.86 -15.44 7.88
C SER A 87 7.38 -15.11 9.30
N PRO A 88 8.13 -15.99 10.00
CA PRO A 88 8.75 -15.61 11.27
C PRO A 88 9.73 -14.43 11.15
N ALA A 89 10.59 -14.41 10.13
CA ALA A 89 11.54 -13.32 9.91
C ALA A 89 10.84 -11.98 9.65
N ALA A 90 9.74 -12.00 8.89
CA ALA A 90 8.92 -10.84 8.63
C ALA A 90 8.24 -10.32 9.91
N ALA A 91 7.74 -11.21 10.77
CA ALA A 91 7.20 -10.80 12.08
C ALA A 91 8.27 -10.13 12.94
N VAL A 92 9.46 -10.73 13.04
CA VAL A 92 10.60 -10.14 13.77
C VAL A 92 10.98 -8.78 13.20
N ALA A 93 11.02 -8.63 11.88
CA ALA A 93 11.35 -7.35 11.25
C ALA A 93 10.28 -6.27 11.51
N ILE A 94 8.99 -6.60 11.46
CA ILE A 94 7.90 -5.66 11.74
C ILE A 94 7.96 -5.23 13.22
N PHE A 95 7.94 -6.17 14.16
CA PHE A 95 8.01 -5.84 15.59
C PHE A 95 9.33 -5.16 15.96
N GLY A 96 10.43 -5.56 15.33
CA GLY A 96 11.73 -4.93 15.46
C GLY A 96 11.73 -3.48 14.98
N SER A 97 11.07 -3.17 13.84
CA SER A 97 10.93 -1.79 13.35
C SER A 97 10.11 -0.92 14.30
N ILE A 98 9.01 -1.44 14.84
CA ILE A 98 8.17 -0.75 15.83
C ILE A 98 8.97 -0.51 17.12
N MET A 99 9.62 -1.54 17.64
CA MET A 99 10.49 -1.42 18.82
C MET A 99 11.60 -0.39 18.58
N MET A 100 12.19 -0.36 17.40
CA MET A 100 13.24 0.59 17.05
C MET A 100 12.74 2.03 17.12
N VAL A 101 11.57 2.35 16.55
CA VAL A 101 11.02 3.72 16.61
C VAL A 101 10.58 4.11 18.02
N VAL A 102 10.07 3.15 18.82
CA VAL A 102 9.75 3.36 20.23
C VAL A 102 11.00 3.68 21.03
N LEU A 103 12.07 2.90 20.86
CA LEU A 103 13.35 3.15 21.50
C LEU A 103 13.97 4.47 21.02
N ALA A 104 13.86 4.80 19.74
CA ALA A 104 14.31 6.09 19.21
C ALA A 104 13.58 7.25 19.90
N TYR A 105 12.27 7.13 20.11
CA TYR A 105 11.50 8.15 20.84
C TYR A 105 12.01 8.35 22.27
N PHE A 106 12.21 7.27 23.03
CA PHE A 106 12.60 7.39 24.44
C PHE A 106 14.09 7.71 24.66
N LEU A 107 14.97 7.23 23.78
CA LEU A 107 16.43 7.41 23.93
C LEU A 107 16.95 8.64 23.21
N VAL A 108 16.43 8.93 22.01
CA VAL A 108 16.86 10.06 21.18
C VAL A 108 15.91 11.23 21.34
N GLY A 109 14.61 10.97 21.40
CA GLY A 109 13.60 12.03 21.41
C GLY A 109 13.40 12.68 20.04
N PRO A 110 12.36 13.51 19.92
CA PRO A 110 12.02 14.22 18.70
C PRO A 110 13.03 15.31 18.34
N LEU A 111 13.15 15.60 17.04
CA LEU A 111 13.87 16.77 16.55
C LEU A 111 13.01 18.02 16.76
N MET A 112 13.38 18.81 17.76
CA MET A 112 12.70 20.05 18.16
C MET A 112 13.26 21.24 17.39
N LEU A 113 12.45 22.29 17.24
CA LEU A 113 12.90 23.56 16.65
C LEU A 113 13.92 24.24 17.56
N SER A 114 14.95 24.84 16.96
CA SER A 114 15.98 25.59 17.69
C SER A 114 15.46 26.95 18.18
N LYS A 115 14.44 27.50 17.50
CA LYS A 115 13.80 28.78 17.84
C LYS A 115 12.30 28.62 18.06
N PRO A 116 11.67 29.53 18.83
CA PRO A 116 10.22 29.57 18.94
C PRO A 116 9.54 29.77 17.59
N ARG A 117 8.33 29.25 17.47
CA ARG A 117 7.47 29.39 16.30
C ARG A 117 7.03 30.84 16.15
N THR A 118 7.10 31.38 14.92
CA THR A 118 6.73 32.79 14.68
C THR A 118 5.24 32.98 14.51
N GLY A 119 4.49 31.90 14.20
CA GLY A 119 3.07 31.96 13.88
C GLY A 119 2.78 32.42 12.45
N ARG A 120 3.78 32.94 11.72
CA ARG A 120 3.70 33.19 10.28
C ARG A 120 3.82 31.87 9.53
N LYS A 121 2.97 31.68 8.52
CA LYS A 121 2.82 30.39 7.86
C LYS A 121 3.15 30.46 6.37
N LEU A 122 3.67 29.35 5.85
CA LEU A 122 3.92 29.12 4.43
C LEU A 122 3.09 27.94 3.92
N ASN A 123 2.50 28.10 2.74
CA ASN A 123 1.82 27.00 2.05
C ASN A 123 2.86 26.02 1.49
N ARG A 124 3.03 24.87 2.16
CA ARG A 124 3.94 23.80 1.71
C ARG A 124 3.25 22.82 0.75
N TRP A 125 2.00 22.46 1.04
CA TRP A 125 1.26 21.43 0.31
C TRP A 125 -0.11 21.93 -0.13
N SER A 126 -0.42 21.77 -1.42
CA SER A 126 -1.75 22.09 -1.95
C SER A 126 -2.82 21.12 -1.41
N ARG A 127 -4.10 21.48 -1.55
CA ARG A 127 -5.21 20.58 -1.19
C ARG A 127 -5.14 19.24 -1.94
N MET A 128 -4.73 19.28 -3.21
CA MET A 128 -4.59 18.08 -4.03
C MET A 128 -3.43 17.20 -3.55
N ASP A 129 -2.30 17.80 -3.17
CA ASP A 129 -1.16 17.03 -2.63
C ASP A 129 -1.55 16.28 -1.36
N ARG A 130 -2.28 16.94 -0.46
CA ARG A 130 -2.77 16.31 0.78
C ARG A 130 -3.80 15.24 0.51
N ALA A 131 -4.75 15.48 -0.40
CA ALA A 131 -5.75 14.47 -0.77
C ALA A 131 -5.09 13.22 -1.38
N LEU A 132 -4.08 13.41 -2.24
CA LEU A 132 -3.32 12.31 -2.83
C LEU A 132 -2.54 11.54 -1.76
N HIS A 133 -1.87 12.24 -0.85
CA HIS A 133 -1.17 11.61 0.26
C HIS A 133 -2.10 10.79 1.16
N TRP A 134 -3.19 11.39 1.66
CA TRP A 134 -4.08 10.70 2.59
C TRP A 134 -4.79 9.53 1.93
N THR A 135 -5.20 9.66 0.67
CA THR A 135 -5.73 8.53 -0.10
C THR A 135 -4.71 7.40 -0.19
N MET A 136 -3.45 7.70 -0.56
CA MET A 136 -2.38 6.70 -0.60
C MET A 136 -2.13 6.07 0.78
N ALA A 137 -2.04 6.88 1.84
CA ALA A 137 -1.78 6.42 3.18
C ALA A 137 -2.88 5.46 3.68
N PHE A 138 -4.15 5.81 3.48
CA PHE A 138 -5.27 4.93 3.84
C PHE A 138 -5.26 3.64 3.04
N THR A 139 -5.08 3.73 1.71
CA THR A 139 -4.98 2.55 0.84
C THR A 139 -3.83 1.64 1.27
N PHE A 140 -2.65 2.19 1.54
CA PHE A 140 -1.50 1.41 1.98
C PHE A 140 -1.74 0.74 3.33
N LEU A 141 -2.28 1.46 4.32
CA LEU A 141 -2.53 0.93 5.65
C LEU A 141 -3.57 -0.20 5.63
N THR A 142 -4.64 -0.08 4.86
CA THR A 142 -5.66 -1.12 4.76
C THR A 142 -5.18 -2.33 3.95
N LEU A 143 -4.33 -2.13 2.94
CA LEU A 143 -3.64 -3.22 2.23
C LEU A 143 -2.64 -3.94 3.12
N ALA A 144 -1.84 -3.20 3.90
CA ALA A 144 -0.93 -3.78 4.87
C ALA A 144 -1.71 -4.60 5.92
N PHE A 145 -2.80 -4.05 6.45
CA PHE A 145 -3.64 -4.76 7.42
C PHE A 145 -4.26 -6.04 6.84
N SER A 146 -4.88 -5.96 5.66
CA SER A 146 -5.46 -7.14 5.00
C SER A 146 -4.39 -8.18 4.64
N GLY A 147 -3.21 -7.77 4.15
CA GLY A 147 -2.10 -8.66 3.86
C GLY A 147 -1.56 -9.35 5.12
N LEU A 148 -1.38 -8.61 6.22
CA LEU A 148 -0.99 -9.19 7.51
C LEU A 148 -2.04 -10.15 8.06
N MET A 149 -3.34 -9.87 7.86
CA MET A 149 -4.42 -10.79 8.20
C MET A 149 -4.32 -12.11 7.41
N LEU A 150 -4.03 -12.04 6.10
CA LEU A 150 -3.86 -13.24 5.26
C LEU A 150 -2.65 -14.08 5.67
N VAL A 151 -1.56 -13.46 6.13
CA VAL A 151 -0.34 -14.17 6.53
C VAL A 151 -0.44 -14.71 7.96
N TYR A 152 -0.81 -13.85 8.91
CA TYR A 152 -0.69 -14.14 10.34
C TYR A 152 -2.02 -14.41 11.04
N GLY A 153 -3.17 -14.11 10.42
CA GLY A 153 -4.49 -14.20 11.07
C GLY A 153 -4.77 -15.58 11.69
N LYS A 154 -4.22 -16.63 11.09
CA LYS A 154 -4.35 -18.01 11.59
C LYS A 154 -3.71 -18.22 12.98
N HIS A 155 -2.74 -17.39 13.35
CA HIS A 155 -2.00 -17.50 14.61
C HIS A 155 -2.60 -16.64 15.72
N PHE A 156 -3.10 -15.44 15.40
CA PHE A 156 -3.55 -14.49 16.42
C PHE A 156 -5.06 -14.30 16.50
N LEU A 157 -5.83 -14.67 15.47
CA LEU A 157 -7.28 -14.48 15.46
C LEU A 157 -8.04 -15.80 15.43
N LYS A 158 -7.67 -16.72 14.53
CA LYS A 158 -8.34 -18.02 14.38
C LYS A 158 -8.51 -18.80 15.71
N PRO A 159 -7.55 -18.84 16.64
CA PRO A 159 -7.73 -19.57 17.90
C PRO A 159 -8.87 -19.06 18.79
N TYR A 160 -9.33 -17.83 18.58
CA TYR A 160 -10.30 -17.15 19.43
C TYR A 160 -11.69 -17.01 18.80
N ILE A 161 -11.89 -17.48 17.56
CA ILE A 161 -13.16 -17.33 16.84
C ILE A 161 -13.62 -18.64 16.17
N PRO A 162 -14.94 -18.86 16.01
CA PRO A 162 -15.48 -19.99 15.25
C PRO A 162 -15.01 -20.02 13.79
N SER A 163 -14.93 -21.23 13.21
CA SER A 163 -14.48 -21.45 11.83
C SER A 163 -15.28 -20.68 10.77
N ASP A 164 -16.58 -20.51 10.98
CA ASP A 164 -17.44 -19.77 10.04
C ASP A 164 -17.08 -18.28 10.01
N ILE A 165 -16.83 -17.69 11.18
CA ILE A 165 -16.39 -16.29 11.31
C ILE A 165 -14.99 -16.13 10.73
N TRP A 166 -14.10 -17.10 10.98
CA TRP A 166 -12.76 -17.11 10.39
C TRP A 166 -12.81 -17.14 8.86
N GLY A 167 -13.66 -18.00 8.28
CA GLY A 167 -13.89 -18.08 6.84
C GLY A 167 -14.35 -16.75 6.26
N LEU A 168 -15.32 -16.10 6.89
CA LEU A 168 -15.79 -14.77 6.49
C LEU A 168 -14.68 -13.72 6.56
N VAL A 169 -13.92 -13.65 7.66
CA VAL A 169 -12.84 -12.67 7.85
C VAL A 169 -11.77 -12.82 6.78
N ILE A 170 -11.30 -14.04 6.51
CA ILE A 170 -10.27 -14.27 5.49
C ILE A 170 -10.80 -14.03 4.09
N TYR A 171 -12.03 -14.43 3.81
CA TYR A 171 -12.67 -14.14 2.52
C TYR A 171 -12.74 -12.63 2.29
N THR A 172 -13.26 -11.87 3.26
CA THR A 172 -13.35 -10.41 3.17
C THR A 172 -11.98 -9.77 3.04
N ALA A 173 -10.99 -10.19 3.84
CA ALA A 173 -9.63 -9.67 3.76
C ALA A 173 -9.02 -9.92 2.37
N LYS A 174 -9.19 -11.12 1.81
CA LYS A 174 -8.73 -11.46 0.46
C LYS A 174 -9.42 -10.60 -0.60
N GLN A 175 -10.75 -10.54 -0.61
CA GLN A 175 -11.47 -9.75 -1.61
C GLN A 175 -11.07 -8.28 -1.54
N TYR A 176 -11.05 -7.70 -0.33
CA TYR A 176 -10.61 -6.32 -0.14
C TYR A 176 -9.19 -6.10 -0.68
N HIS A 177 -8.25 -6.98 -0.34
CA HIS A 177 -6.87 -6.87 -0.79
C HIS A 177 -6.76 -6.88 -2.32
N ASN A 178 -7.42 -7.84 -2.97
CA ASN A 178 -7.40 -8.02 -4.42
C ASN A 178 -8.04 -6.84 -5.17
N TYR A 179 -9.10 -6.22 -4.65
CA TYR A 179 -9.73 -5.07 -5.31
C TYR A 179 -8.99 -3.75 -5.06
N ILE A 180 -8.40 -3.58 -3.87
CA ILE A 180 -7.72 -2.33 -3.50
C ILE A 180 -6.27 -2.30 -4.01
N GLY A 181 -5.63 -3.46 -4.21
CA GLY A 181 -4.28 -3.57 -4.76
C GLY A 181 -4.09 -2.84 -6.11
N PRO A 182 -4.95 -3.05 -7.11
CA PRO A 182 -4.91 -2.31 -8.37
C PRO A 182 -5.10 -0.80 -8.19
N ILE A 183 -5.93 -0.35 -7.24
CA ILE A 183 -6.10 1.08 -6.92
C ILE A 183 -4.81 1.66 -6.36
N PHE A 184 -4.13 0.94 -5.46
CA PHE A 184 -2.81 1.33 -4.97
C PHE A 184 -1.81 1.51 -6.12
N TYR A 185 -1.83 0.62 -7.11
CA TYR A 185 -0.95 0.74 -8.26
C TYR A 185 -1.20 2.02 -9.08
N ILE A 186 -2.47 2.35 -9.32
CA ILE A 186 -2.84 3.60 -10.01
C ILE A 186 -2.41 4.83 -9.18
N LEU A 187 -2.59 4.80 -7.86
CA LEU A 187 -2.16 5.89 -6.97
C LEU A 187 -0.64 6.08 -6.98
N LEU A 188 0.15 5.01 -7.10
CA LEU A 188 1.61 5.10 -7.24
C LEU A 188 2.00 5.90 -8.49
N ILE A 189 1.32 5.68 -9.61
CA ILE A 189 1.56 6.42 -10.86
C ILE A 189 1.28 7.92 -10.65
N PHE A 190 0.16 8.26 -10.00
CA PHE A 190 -0.16 9.66 -9.72
C PHE A 190 0.86 10.32 -8.80
N ILE A 191 1.29 9.64 -7.72
CA ILE A 191 2.34 10.16 -6.84
C ILE A 191 3.66 10.34 -7.59
N PHE A 192 4.03 9.37 -8.44
CA PHE A 192 5.24 9.43 -9.25
C PHE A 192 5.24 10.69 -10.12
N VAL A 193 4.21 10.85 -10.96
CA VAL A 193 4.11 11.98 -11.89
C VAL A 193 4.06 13.31 -11.14
N LYS A 194 3.38 13.35 -9.98
CA LYS A 194 3.17 14.59 -9.24
C LYS A 194 4.43 15.07 -8.49
N TRP A 195 5.23 14.17 -7.91
CA TRP A 195 6.31 14.53 -6.99
C TRP A 195 7.73 14.14 -7.42
N TRP A 196 7.93 13.48 -8.57
CA TRP A 196 9.28 13.03 -9.00
C TRP A 196 10.31 14.16 -9.06
N ARG A 197 9.97 15.33 -9.61
CA ARG A 197 10.90 16.47 -9.72
C ARG A 197 11.38 16.98 -8.37
N LYS A 198 10.51 16.97 -7.37
CA LYS A 198 10.81 17.39 -5.99
C LYS A 198 11.61 16.34 -5.23
N SER A 199 11.72 15.13 -5.79
CA SER A 199 12.31 13.96 -5.14
C SER A 199 13.64 13.53 -5.75
N LEU A 200 14.21 14.34 -6.64
CA LEU A 200 15.54 14.08 -7.21
C LEU A 200 16.63 14.34 -6.18
N PHE A 201 17.61 13.42 -6.12
CA PHE A 201 18.77 13.58 -5.25
C PHE A 201 19.69 14.70 -5.76
N THR A 202 20.17 15.53 -4.85
CA THR A 202 21.09 16.64 -5.08
C THR A 202 22.33 16.50 -4.19
N LYS A 203 23.37 17.30 -4.46
CA LYS A 203 24.59 17.32 -3.61
C LYS A 203 24.30 17.69 -2.15
N THR A 204 23.24 18.47 -1.91
CA THR A 204 22.78 18.82 -0.57
C THR A 204 22.38 17.57 0.23
N ASP A 205 21.74 16.59 -0.42
CA ASP A 205 21.28 15.37 0.26
C ASP A 205 22.45 14.53 0.77
N VAL A 206 23.58 14.52 0.07
CA VAL A 206 24.80 13.83 0.54
C VAL A 206 25.26 14.42 1.87
N GLN A 207 25.28 15.75 1.98
CA GLN A 207 25.63 16.43 3.23
C GLN A 207 24.58 16.18 4.32
N TRP A 208 23.30 16.10 3.95
CA TRP A 208 22.21 15.74 4.84
C TRP A 208 22.40 14.33 5.42
N PHE A 209 22.77 13.34 4.58
CA PHE A 209 23.06 11.96 5.00
C PHE A 209 24.30 11.87 5.88
N MET A 210 25.39 12.60 5.56
CA MET A 210 26.58 12.63 6.40
C MET A 210 26.31 13.16 7.82
N LYS A 211 25.25 13.96 7.98
CA LYS A 211 24.77 14.46 9.27
C LYS A 211 23.60 13.65 9.84
N MET A 212 23.22 12.54 9.21
CA MET A 212 22.09 11.69 9.59
C MET A 212 20.79 12.47 9.78
N GLY A 213 20.58 13.50 8.94
CA GLY A 213 19.44 14.42 9.06
C GLY A 213 19.38 15.21 10.35
N GLY A 214 20.47 15.26 11.13
CA GLY A 214 20.51 15.92 12.44
C GLY A 214 19.78 15.16 13.54
N MET A 215 19.37 13.91 13.31
CA MET A 215 18.55 13.16 14.25
C MET A 215 19.38 12.44 15.32
N VAL A 216 20.61 12.03 15.01
CA VAL A 216 21.42 11.15 15.89
C VAL A 216 22.90 11.53 15.91
N GLY A 217 23.60 11.04 16.94
CA GLY A 217 25.05 11.16 17.06
C GLY A 217 25.55 12.59 17.28
N LYS A 218 26.77 12.89 16.81
CA LYS A 218 27.45 14.18 17.00
C LYS A 218 26.77 15.38 16.34
N HIS A 219 25.81 15.12 15.44
CA HIS A 219 25.05 16.14 14.70
C HIS A 219 23.62 16.27 15.20
N LYS A 220 23.27 15.65 16.33
CA LYS A 220 21.92 15.74 16.92
C LYS A 220 21.53 17.18 17.17
N GLY A 221 20.33 17.58 16.72
CA GLY A 221 19.82 18.94 16.85
C GLY A 221 20.42 19.93 15.84
N SER A 222 21.34 19.49 14.98
CA SER A 222 21.65 20.25 13.78
C SER A 222 20.49 20.16 12.81
N HIS A 223 20.25 21.20 12.03
CA HIS A 223 19.29 21.15 10.93
C HIS A 223 20.07 21.25 9.62
N PRO A 224 20.45 20.11 9.01
CA PRO A 224 21.17 20.12 7.74
C PRO A 224 20.33 20.76 6.66
N SER A 225 20.99 21.57 5.81
CA SER A 225 20.37 22.25 4.68
C SER A 225 19.56 21.28 3.80
N ALA A 226 18.41 21.72 3.30
CA ALA A 226 17.55 20.92 2.43
C ALA A 226 16.70 21.79 1.50
N GLY A 227 16.41 21.24 0.31
CA GLY A 227 15.43 21.80 -0.63
C GLY A 227 13.99 21.56 -0.17
N PHE A 228 13.05 21.54 -1.10
CA PHE A 228 11.63 21.28 -0.78
C PHE A 228 11.45 19.95 -0.05
N SER A 229 12.08 18.89 -0.57
CA SER A 229 12.18 17.60 0.11
C SER A 229 13.61 17.40 0.64
N ASN A 230 13.74 16.90 1.87
CA ASN A 230 15.03 16.51 2.43
C ASN A 230 15.44 15.08 2.00
N GLY A 231 16.68 14.69 2.28
CA GLY A 231 17.22 13.38 1.87
C GLY A 231 16.40 12.19 2.36
N GLY A 232 15.87 12.25 3.59
CA GLY A 232 15.00 11.21 4.14
C GLY A 232 13.64 11.11 3.44
N GLU A 233 12.99 12.24 3.19
CA GLU A 233 11.74 12.29 2.41
C GLU A 233 11.93 11.72 1.00
N LYS A 234 13.07 12.00 0.36
CA LYS A 234 13.41 11.45 -0.97
C LYS A 234 13.63 9.94 -0.93
N VAL A 235 14.28 9.42 0.10
CA VAL A 235 14.47 7.97 0.28
C VAL A 235 13.13 7.27 0.43
N ILE A 236 12.23 7.79 1.28
CA ILE A 236 10.88 7.21 1.45
C ILE A 236 10.06 7.31 0.16
N TYR A 237 10.18 8.41 -0.58
CA TYR A 237 9.53 8.54 -1.88
C TYR A 237 10.00 7.45 -2.85
N TRP A 238 11.31 7.26 -3.03
CA TRP A 238 11.82 6.25 -3.97
C TRP A 238 11.60 4.82 -3.46
N LEU A 239 11.63 4.61 -2.15
CA LEU A 239 11.21 3.36 -1.53
C LEU A 239 9.77 3.01 -1.93
N LEU A 240 8.83 3.95 -1.77
CA LEU A 240 7.44 3.78 -2.18
C LEU A 240 7.31 3.53 -3.68
N ILE A 241 7.95 4.33 -4.52
CA ILE A 241 7.80 4.21 -5.98
C ILE A 241 8.39 2.91 -6.49
N VAL A 242 9.63 2.59 -6.14
CA VAL A 242 10.33 1.42 -6.70
C VAL A 242 9.81 0.14 -6.07
N VAL A 243 9.83 0.04 -4.74
CA VAL A 243 9.39 -1.18 -4.05
C VAL A 243 7.87 -1.34 -4.13
N GLY A 244 7.12 -0.24 -4.11
CA GLY A 244 5.68 -0.27 -4.37
C GLY A 244 5.33 -0.72 -5.78
N ALA A 245 6.09 -0.34 -6.81
CA ALA A 245 5.87 -0.84 -8.16
C ALA A 245 6.14 -2.36 -8.27
N VAL A 246 7.20 -2.85 -7.63
CA VAL A 246 7.49 -4.29 -7.55
C VAL A 246 6.39 -5.04 -6.79
N LEU A 247 5.94 -4.50 -5.66
CA LEU A 247 4.83 -5.04 -4.87
C LEU A 247 3.54 -5.11 -5.70
N ALA A 248 3.17 -4.01 -6.34
CA ALA A 248 1.93 -3.90 -7.10
C ALA A 248 1.96 -4.81 -8.34
N THR A 249 3.08 -4.85 -9.07
CA THR A 249 3.24 -5.70 -10.25
C THR A 249 3.15 -7.18 -9.87
N SER A 250 3.86 -7.61 -8.82
CA SER A 250 3.74 -8.99 -8.32
C SER A 250 2.34 -9.30 -7.81
N GLY A 251 1.63 -8.33 -7.23
CA GLY A 251 0.22 -8.48 -6.82
C GLY A 251 -0.72 -8.72 -8.00
N VAL A 252 -0.58 -7.94 -9.09
CA VAL A 252 -1.37 -8.12 -10.32
C VAL A 252 -1.11 -9.50 -10.93
N ILE A 253 0.14 -9.98 -10.93
CA ILE A 253 0.48 -11.33 -11.39
C ILE A 253 -0.25 -12.37 -10.54
N LEU A 254 -0.30 -12.21 -9.22
CA LEU A 254 -0.99 -13.14 -8.31
C LEU A 254 -2.52 -13.11 -8.45
N ASP A 255 -3.10 -11.95 -8.77
CA ASP A 255 -4.55 -11.78 -8.91
C ASP A 255 -5.09 -12.37 -10.23
N PHE A 256 -4.28 -12.34 -11.30
CA PHE A 256 -4.74 -12.69 -12.64
C PHE A 256 -3.92 -13.85 -13.24
N PRO A 257 -4.33 -15.12 -13.06
CA PRO A 257 -3.72 -16.30 -13.69
C PRO A 257 -4.03 -16.40 -15.20
N ILE A 258 -3.79 -15.32 -15.95
CA ILE A 258 -4.13 -15.19 -17.39
C ILE A 258 -2.90 -14.92 -18.27
N PHE A 259 -1.70 -14.91 -17.70
CA PHE A 259 -0.44 -14.56 -18.38
C PHE A 259 0.37 -15.80 -18.80
N ASP A 260 -0.28 -16.95 -19.02
CA ASP A 260 0.38 -18.24 -19.25
C ASP A 260 1.43 -18.60 -18.18
N GLN A 261 1.17 -18.17 -16.96
CA GLN A 261 2.07 -18.35 -15.82
C GLN A 261 2.00 -19.77 -15.24
N THR A 262 3.17 -20.30 -14.93
CA THR A 262 3.34 -21.59 -14.24
C THR A 262 3.14 -21.46 -12.73
N ARG A 263 3.04 -22.58 -12.02
CA ARG A 263 3.03 -22.58 -10.55
C ARG A 263 4.29 -21.94 -9.98
N ARG A 264 5.44 -22.14 -10.64
CA ARG A 264 6.71 -21.55 -10.23
C ARG A 264 6.66 -20.02 -10.30
N ASP A 265 6.05 -19.46 -11.34
CA ASP A 265 5.90 -18.01 -11.48
C ASP A 265 5.04 -17.44 -10.35
N MET A 266 3.93 -18.11 -10.02
CA MET A 266 3.07 -17.74 -8.89
C MET A 266 3.81 -17.79 -7.54
N GLU A 267 4.65 -18.81 -7.32
CA GLU A 267 5.48 -18.93 -6.12
C GLU A 267 6.52 -17.80 -6.01
N VAL A 268 7.19 -17.45 -7.12
CA VAL A 268 8.14 -16.33 -7.17
C VAL A 268 7.43 -15.02 -6.95
N ALA A 269 6.31 -14.78 -7.65
CA ALA A 269 5.50 -13.58 -7.48
C ALA A 269 5.05 -13.43 -6.02
N ASN A 270 4.64 -14.52 -5.37
CA ASN A 270 4.26 -14.48 -3.95
C ASN A 270 5.45 -14.11 -3.05
N LEU A 271 6.63 -14.70 -3.29
CA LEU A 271 7.83 -14.41 -2.52
C LEU A 271 8.26 -12.94 -2.67
N VAL A 272 8.30 -12.44 -3.92
CA VAL A 272 8.63 -11.05 -4.24
C VAL A 272 7.62 -10.10 -3.60
N HIS A 273 6.33 -10.41 -3.69
CA HIS A 273 5.26 -9.64 -3.07
C HIS A 273 5.44 -9.55 -1.55
N MET A 274 5.66 -10.68 -0.87
CA MET A 274 5.83 -10.71 0.58
C MET A 274 7.08 -9.95 1.05
N ILE A 275 8.21 -10.08 0.37
CA ILE A 275 9.45 -9.36 0.70
C ILE A 275 9.26 -7.85 0.47
N SER A 276 8.65 -7.46 -0.64
CA SER A 276 8.41 -6.05 -0.99
C SER A 276 7.44 -5.40 0.00
N ALA A 277 6.37 -6.13 0.38
CA ALA A 277 5.43 -5.70 1.40
C ALA A 277 6.11 -5.49 2.75
N LEU A 278 6.98 -6.41 3.16
CA LEU A 278 7.74 -6.29 4.41
C LEU A 278 8.62 -5.03 4.41
N VAL A 279 9.38 -4.82 3.34
CA VAL A 279 10.27 -3.66 3.19
C VAL A 279 9.47 -2.36 3.27
N LEU A 280 8.33 -2.27 2.59
CA LEU A 280 7.46 -1.10 2.68
C LEU A 280 6.86 -0.92 4.06
N ILE A 281 6.31 -1.96 4.69
CA ILE A 281 5.72 -1.86 6.04
C ILE A 281 6.76 -1.32 7.02
N CYS A 282 7.95 -1.93 7.05
CA CYS A 282 9.03 -1.47 7.94
C CYS A 282 9.44 -0.02 7.63
N GLY A 283 9.65 0.34 6.36
CA GLY A 283 10.02 1.70 5.96
C GLY A 283 8.95 2.74 6.33
N PHE A 284 7.68 2.39 6.17
CA PHE A 284 6.57 3.30 6.47
C PHE A 284 6.30 3.42 7.97
N VAL A 285 6.66 2.44 8.80
CA VAL A 285 6.71 2.61 10.26
C VAL A 285 7.64 3.79 10.63
N PHE A 286 8.83 3.88 10.02
CA PHE A 286 9.72 5.03 10.21
C PHE A 286 9.13 6.34 9.68
N HIS A 287 8.52 6.32 8.49
CA HIS A 287 7.87 7.51 7.92
C HIS A 287 6.75 8.05 8.83
N ILE A 288 5.89 7.17 9.32
CA ILE A 288 4.80 7.52 10.25
C ILE A 288 5.38 8.06 11.56
N TYR A 289 6.42 7.43 12.11
CA TYR A 289 7.09 7.90 13.32
C TYR A 289 7.60 9.34 13.16
N ILE A 290 8.41 9.61 12.13
CA ILE A 290 8.99 10.94 11.88
C ILE A 290 7.90 11.98 11.65
N GLY A 291 6.88 11.64 10.85
CA GLY A 291 5.79 12.56 10.50
C GLY A 291 4.84 12.89 11.65
N LEU A 292 4.60 11.96 12.58
CA LEU A 292 3.67 12.16 13.69
C LEU A 292 4.34 12.76 14.92
N VAL A 293 5.48 12.19 15.33
CA VAL A 293 6.08 12.49 16.63
C VAL A 293 7.58 12.76 16.57
N GLY A 294 8.29 12.26 15.56
CA GLY A 294 9.76 12.34 15.50
C GLY A 294 10.31 13.70 15.07
N MET A 295 9.50 14.57 14.45
CA MET A 295 9.88 15.92 14.04
C MET A 295 8.79 16.92 14.38
N GLU A 296 9.14 17.95 15.13
CA GLU A 296 8.19 18.99 15.53
C GLU A 296 7.59 19.69 14.29
N GLY A 297 6.27 19.90 14.27
CA GLY A 297 5.58 20.66 13.23
C GLY A 297 5.38 19.94 11.88
N ALA A 298 5.94 18.74 11.68
CA ALA A 298 5.84 18.01 10.42
C ALA A 298 4.38 17.65 10.05
N LEU A 299 3.60 17.16 11.02
CA LEU A 299 2.20 16.75 10.81
C LEU A 299 1.30 17.89 10.31
N GLU A 300 1.54 19.13 10.76
CA GLU A 300 0.72 20.29 10.38
C GLU A 300 0.76 20.57 8.88
N GLY A 301 1.90 20.29 8.24
CA GLY A 301 2.05 20.40 6.80
C GLY A 301 1.08 19.48 6.05
N MET A 302 0.89 18.25 6.53
CA MET A 302 0.02 17.26 5.88
C MET A 302 -1.45 17.36 6.27
N VAL A 303 -1.76 17.96 7.42
CA VAL A 303 -3.15 18.19 7.84
C VAL A 303 -3.68 19.49 7.24
N THR A 304 -2.95 20.60 7.42
CA THR A 304 -3.42 21.93 7.04
C THR A 304 -2.90 22.40 5.68
N GLY A 305 -1.75 21.87 5.24
CA GLY A 305 -1.02 22.38 4.06
C GLY A 305 0.00 23.45 4.38
N LYS A 306 0.00 23.95 5.62
CA LYS A 306 0.81 25.08 6.05
C LYS A 306 1.84 24.67 7.09
N VAL A 307 3.02 25.28 7.02
CA VAL A 307 4.12 25.08 7.99
C VAL A 307 4.54 26.43 8.57
N ASP A 308 5.09 26.40 9.79
CA ASP A 308 5.64 27.61 10.43
C ASP A 308 6.92 28.07 9.73
N GLU A 309 7.15 29.38 9.72
CA GLU A 309 8.36 29.99 9.16
C GLU A 309 9.65 29.45 9.80
N THR A 310 9.70 29.29 11.12
CA THR A 310 10.88 28.76 11.82
C THR A 310 11.15 27.33 11.36
N TRP A 311 10.11 26.52 11.23
CA TRP A 311 10.22 25.16 10.73
C TRP A 311 10.79 25.12 9.31
N ALA A 312 10.30 25.99 8.42
CA ALA A 312 10.78 26.08 7.04
C ALA A 312 12.25 26.52 6.98
N LYS A 313 12.66 27.50 7.78
CA LYS A 313 14.06 27.96 7.85
C LYS A 313 15.02 26.90 8.34
N GLU A 314 14.61 26.11 9.32
CA GLU A 314 15.48 25.11 9.93
C GLU A 314 15.54 23.85 9.07
N HIS A 315 14.40 23.28 8.70
CA HIS A 315 14.35 21.97 8.05
C HIS A 315 14.49 22.03 6.52
N HIS A 316 14.22 23.19 5.91
CA HIS A 316 14.11 23.36 4.46
C HIS A 316 14.58 24.76 4.01
N ASP A 317 15.76 25.18 4.48
CA ASP A 317 16.35 26.51 4.27
C ASP A 317 16.41 26.94 2.80
N GLN A 318 16.80 26.04 1.89
CA GLN A 318 16.90 26.34 0.45
C GLN A 318 15.52 26.63 -0.12
N TRP A 319 14.51 25.83 0.24
CA TRP A 319 13.13 26.07 -0.18
C TRP A 319 12.55 27.34 0.45
N TYR A 320 12.83 27.59 1.74
CA TYR A 320 12.40 28.81 2.41
C TYR A 320 12.91 30.06 1.69
N ALA A 321 14.17 30.07 1.25
CA ALA A 321 14.75 31.19 0.51
C ALA A 321 13.98 31.51 -0.78
N GLU A 322 13.40 30.49 -1.43
CA GLU A 322 12.60 30.62 -2.67
C GLU A 322 11.19 31.18 -2.41
N VAL A 323 10.59 30.89 -1.25
CA VAL A 323 9.15 31.17 -0.99
C VAL A 323 8.89 32.13 0.16
N LYS A 324 9.92 32.69 0.80
CA LYS A 324 9.80 33.63 1.93
C LYS A 324 8.88 34.83 1.67
N ASP A 325 8.74 35.25 0.41
CA ASP A 325 7.89 36.39 0.04
C ASP A 325 6.39 36.03 0.03
N GLN A 326 6.05 34.75 0.20
CA GLN A 326 4.68 34.22 0.28
C GLN A 326 4.19 34.01 1.73
N LEU A 327 4.90 34.59 2.71
CA LEU A 327 4.55 34.48 4.12
C LEU A 327 3.16 35.09 4.38
N GLU A 328 2.28 34.28 4.98
CA GLU A 328 1.01 34.77 5.51
C GLU A 328 1.21 35.20 6.98
N ASP A 329 0.71 36.38 7.33
CA ASP A 329 0.77 36.90 8.70
C ASP A 329 -0.03 36.03 9.67
N ALA A 330 0.42 35.99 10.93
CA ALA A 330 -0.25 35.27 11.98
C ALA A 330 -1.70 35.81 12.13
N PRO A 331 -2.72 34.94 12.27
CA PRO A 331 -4.07 35.42 12.55
C PRO A 331 -4.06 36.21 13.86
N VAL A 332 -4.47 37.48 13.79
CA VAL A 332 -4.59 38.35 14.96
C VAL A 332 -5.59 37.70 15.93
N LYS A 333 -5.11 37.17 17.06
CA LYS A 333 -5.99 36.76 18.17
C LYS A 333 -6.82 37.98 18.56
N GLY A 334 -8.14 37.87 18.40
CA GLY A 334 -9.06 39.00 18.36
C GLY A 334 -8.91 39.99 19.50
N LYS A 335 -9.10 41.27 19.17
CA LYS A 335 -9.51 42.30 20.12
C LYS A 335 -10.65 41.72 20.96
N SER A 336 -10.39 41.55 22.25
CA SER A 336 -11.44 41.46 23.26
C SER A 336 -12.42 42.60 22.98
N ARG A 337 -13.66 42.25 22.65
CA ARG A 337 -14.78 43.20 22.58
C ARG A 337 -15.07 43.60 24.03
N LYS A 338 -14.24 44.49 24.56
CA LYS A 338 -14.53 45.24 25.78
C LYS A 338 -15.27 46.51 25.36
N ASP A 339 -16.29 46.79 26.16
CA ASP A 339 -17.01 48.06 26.32
C ASP A 339 -18.17 48.29 25.32
N GLY A 340 -19.42 48.56 25.75
CA GLY A 340 -19.87 49.04 27.05
C GLY A 340 -21.32 48.65 27.38
N VAL A 341 -21.51 48.45 28.68
CA VAL A 341 -22.78 48.60 29.38
C VAL A 341 -23.12 50.10 29.42
N SER A 342 -24.36 50.46 29.09
CA SER A 342 -25.06 51.55 29.75
C SER A 342 -26.53 51.18 29.84
N ASN A 343 -26.95 50.84 31.07
CA ASN A 343 -28.32 51.03 31.51
C ASN A 343 -28.62 52.53 31.46
N GLU A 344 -29.67 52.93 30.74
CA GLU A 344 -30.80 53.78 31.18
C GLU A 344 -31.71 54.09 29.98
#